data_AF-A0A7Y8LFW3-F1
#
_entry.id   AF-A0A7Y8LFW3-F1
#
_cell.length_a   1.000
_cell.length_b   1.000
_cell.length_c   1.000
_cell.angle_alpha   90.00
_cell.angle_beta   90.00
_cell.angle_gamma   90.00
#
_symmetry.space_group_name_H-M   'P 1'
#
loop_
_entity.id
_entity.type
_entity.pdbx_description
1 polymer ?
#
loop_
_entity_poly.entity_id
_entity_poly.type
_entity_poly.pdbx_seq_one_letter_code
_entity_poly.pdbx_strand_id
1 'polypeptide(L)'
;MSKMPAFKLIFLWLLIMVLLGAYDTASSQSTQNQSILTGLLAEKSTIDGATLLETRCSLCHSADRAKQAKKTREQWDKTVTRMISKGAQLTEAEKTLLLDYLAKTYGQ
;
A
#
# COMPACT_ATOMS: atom_id res chain seq x y z
N MET A 1 39.37 32.07 51.08
CA MET A 1 39.11 31.08 49.99
C MET A 1 38.33 29.92 50.59
N SER A 2 37.01 30.02 50.63
CA SER A 2 36.16 29.03 51.31
C SER A 2 36.11 27.74 50.50
N LYS A 3 36.77 26.70 51.01
CA LYS A 3 36.72 25.34 50.47
C LYS A 3 35.27 24.86 50.58
N MET A 4 34.56 24.82 49.46
CA MET A 4 33.22 24.24 49.44
C MET A 4 33.33 22.75 49.77
N PRO A 5 32.53 22.23 50.70
CA PRO A 5 32.57 20.81 51.04
C PRO A 5 32.16 19.99 49.80
N ALA A 6 32.87 18.90 49.55
CA ALA A 6 32.68 18.04 48.36
C ALA A 6 31.22 17.61 48.15
N PHE A 7 30.44 17.54 49.23
CA PHE A 7 29.01 17.25 49.22
C PHE A 7 28.18 18.26 48.40
N LYS A 8 28.58 19.53 48.35
CA LYS A 8 27.89 20.61 47.62
C LYS A 8 28.13 20.54 46.10
N LEU A 9 29.27 19.98 45.68
CA LEU A 9 29.61 19.73 44.28
C LEU A 9 28.87 18.50 43.74
N ILE A 10 28.74 17.44 44.56
CA ILE A 10 27.96 16.24 44.22
C ILE A 10 26.48 16.59 44.05
N PHE A 11 25.93 17.40 44.95
CA PHE A 11 24.53 17.84 44.87
C PHE A 11 24.27 18.73 43.65
N LEU A 12 25.21 19.62 43.31
CA LEU A 12 25.15 20.45 42.10
C LEU A 12 25.22 19.59 40.82
N TRP A 13 26.05 18.55 40.82
CA TRP A 13 26.24 17.65 39.69
C TRP A 13 25.00 16.77 39.44
N LEU A 14 24.36 16.28 40.50
CA LEU A 14 23.09 15.54 40.42
C LEU A 14 21.94 16.42 39.90
N LEU A 15 21.89 17.69 40.32
CA LEU A 15 20.88 18.64 39.86
C LEU A 15 21.04 19.00 38.36
N ILE A 16 22.28 19.08 37.88
CA ILE A 16 22.59 19.32 36.46
C ILE A 16 22.23 18.09 35.60
N MET A 17 22.53 16.86 36.07
CA MET A 17 22.16 15.62 35.38
C MET A 17 20.64 15.45 35.22
N VAL A 18 19.86 15.86 36.22
CA VAL A 18 18.38 15.83 36.14
C VAL A 18 17.84 16.86 35.14
N LEU A 19 18.48 18.01 34.96
CA LEU A 19 18.07 19.04 34.00
C LEU A 19 18.43 18.71 32.54
N LEU A 20 19.48 17.92 32.30
CA LEU A 20 19.86 17.43 30.96
C LEU A 20 19.05 16.21 30.49
N GLY A 21 18.39 15.47 31.39
CA GLY A 21 17.64 14.25 31.05
C GLY A 21 16.21 14.44 30.52
N ALA A 22 15.72 15.68 30.42
CA ALA A 22 14.31 15.97 30.15
C ALA A 22 14.02 16.62 28.78
N TYR A 23 15.01 16.83 27.91
CA TYR A 23 14.78 17.56 26.66
C TYR A 23 14.44 16.69 25.42
N ASP A 24 14.55 15.36 25.49
CA ASP A 24 14.50 14.51 24.28
C ASP A 24 13.32 13.51 24.23
N THR A 25 12.16 13.88 24.77
CA THR A 25 10.94 13.06 24.60
C THR A 25 9.74 13.92 24.19
N ALA A 26 9.86 14.63 23.08
CA ALA A 26 8.73 15.33 22.45
C ALA A 26 8.52 14.99 20.96
N SER A 27 9.17 13.97 20.37
CA SER A 27 9.05 13.70 18.93
C SER A 27 8.70 12.26 18.50
N SER A 28 8.51 11.30 19.40
CA SER A 28 8.40 9.88 18.99
C SER A 28 7.00 9.36 18.63
N GLN A 29 5.96 10.20 18.48
CA GLN A 29 4.58 9.74 18.24
C GLN A 29 4.03 9.95 16.82
N SER A 30 4.84 10.35 15.83
CA SER A 30 4.35 10.53 14.45
C SER A 30 4.53 9.30 13.54
N THR A 31 5.29 8.28 13.94
CA THR A 31 5.69 7.17 13.06
C THR A 31 4.68 6.01 12.98
N GLN A 32 3.76 5.88 13.94
CA GLN A 32 2.83 4.73 13.99
C GLN A 32 1.61 4.89 13.06
N ASN A 33 1.18 6.12 12.75
CA ASN A 33 0.08 6.35 11.81
C ASN A 33 0.51 6.24 10.34
N GLN A 34 1.81 6.40 10.04
CA GLN A 34 2.33 6.24 8.68
C GLN A 34 2.45 4.76 8.24
N SER A 35 2.75 3.85 9.17
CA SER A 35 2.92 2.42 8.85
C SER A 35 1.59 1.71 8.56
N ILE A 36 0.53 2.04 9.30
CA ILE A 36 -0.81 1.48 9.09
C ILE A 36 -1.40 1.96 7.75
N LEU A 37 -1.22 3.24 7.40
CA LEU A 37 -1.66 3.76 6.10
C LEU A 37 -0.89 3.11 4.94
N THR A 38 0.42 2.89 5.10
CA THR A 38 1.25 2.22 4.09
C THR A 38 0.87 0.74 3.94
N GLY A 39 0.63 0.04 5.05
CA GLY A 39 0.16 -1.35 5.05
C GLY A 39 -1.21 -1.51 4.40
N LEU A 40 -2.17 -0.63 4.73
CA LEU A 40 -3.51 -0.68 4.16
C LEU A 40 -3.54 -0.35 2.66
N LEU A 41 -2.65 0.55 2.21
CA LEU A 41 -2.50 0.88 0.79
C LEU A 41 -1.80 -0.23 0.01
N ALA A 42 -0.79 -0.89 0.60
CA ALA A 42 -0.15 -2.06 0.03
C ALA A 42 -1.13 -3.25 -0.08
N GLU A 43 -2.02 -3.41 0.91
CA GLU A 43 -3.05 -4.44 0.94
C GLU A 43 -4.21 -4.14 -0.03
N LYS A 44 -4.54 -2.88 -0.28
CA LYS A 44 -5.59 -2.46 -1.23
C LYS A 44 -5.28 -2.82 -2.70
N SER A 45 -4.06 -3.21 -3.03
CA SER A 45 -3.61 -3.45 -4.42
C SER A 45 -2.95 -4.81 -4.66
N THR A 46 -3.36 -5.85 -3.95
CA THR A 46 -2.85 -7.23 -4.18
C THR A 46 -3.75 -8.09 -5.07
N ILE A 47 -4.85 -7.54 -5.61
CA ILE A 47 -5.76 -8.30 -6.47
C ILE A 47 -5.06 -8.63 -7.80
N ASP A 48 -4.89 -9.92 -8.08
CA ASP A 48 -4.28 -10.40 -9.32
C ASP A 48 -5.26 -10.40 -10.51
N GLY A 49 -4.73 -10.57 -11.72
CA GLY A 49 -5.53 -10.54 -12.95
C GLY A 49 -6.58 -11.66 -13.06
N ALA A 50 -6.34 -12.83 -12.46
CA ALA A 50 -7.32 -13.92 -12.43
C ALA A 50 -8.51 -13.55 -11.54
N THR A 51 -8.22 -12.99 -10.36
CA THR A 51 -9.22 -12.50 -9.42
C THR A 51 -10.00 -11.34 -10.02
N LEU A 52 -9.35 -10.43 -10.75
CA LEU A 52 -10.05 -9.36 -11.47
C LEU A 52 -11.01 -9.90 -12.53
N LEU A 53 -10.61 -10.92 -13.29
CA LEU A 53 -11.49 -11.55 -14.28
C LEU A 53 -12.75 -12.12 -13.61
N GLU A 54 -12.59 -12.83 -12.50
CA GLU A 54 -13.74 -13.42 -11.80
C GLU A 54 -14.60 -12.39 -11.07
N THR A 55 -14.01 -11.41 -10.42
CA THR A 55 -14.74 -10.49 -9.53
C THR A 55 -15.27 -9.24 -10.23
N ARG A 56 -14.62 -8.79 -11.31
CA ARG A 56 -15.03 -7.57 -12.05
C ARG A 56 -15.81 -7.91 -13.31
N CYS A 57 -15.46 -8.99 -14.01
CA CYS A 57 -16.08 -9.31 -15.31
C CYS A 57 -17.28 -10.26 -15.20
N SER A 58 -17.48 -10.93 -14.06
CA SER A 58 -18.64 -11.81 -13.84
C SER A 58 -19.91 -11.10 -13.34
N LEU A 59 -19.85 -9.78 -13.11
CA LEU A 59 -20.97 -9.00 -12.56
C LEU A 59 -22.18 -8.90 -13.50
N CYS A 60 -21.96 -8.99 -14.81
CA CYS A 60 -23.03 -8.86 -15.82
C CYS A 60 -23.27 -10.16 -16.62
N HIS A 61 -22.27 -11.02 -16.76
CA HIS A 61 -22.34 -12.31 -17.44
C HIS A 61 -21.14 -13.18 -17.04
N SER A 62 -21.18 -14.49 -17.25
CA SER A 62 -20.04 -15.37 -16.91
C SER A 62 -18.72 -14.94 -17.59
N ALA A 63 -17.62 -14.98 -16.82
CA ALA A 63 -16.26 -14.81 -17.31
C ALA A 63 -15.80 -15.92 -18.26
N ASP A 64 -16.51 -17.05 -18.34
CA ASP A 64 -16.15 -18.16 -19.23
C ASP A 64 -16.14 -17.76 -20.71
N ARG A 65 -16.93 -16.75 -21.09
CA ARG A 65 -16.88 -16.15 -22.43
C ARG A 65 -15.49 -15.61 -22.78
N ALA A 66 -14.76 -15.07 -21.81
CA ALA A 66 -13.38 -14.65 -22.01
C ALA A 66 -12.44 -15.87 -22.05
N LYS A 67 -12.63 -16.85 -21.16
CA LYS A 67 -11.77 -18.05 -21.08
C LYS A 67 -11.80 -18.91 -22.35
N GLN A 68 -12.89 -18.87 -23.10
CA GLN A 68 -13.08 -19.59 -24.37
C GLN A 68 -12.47 -18.88 -25.59
N ALA A 69 -12.02 -17.63 -25.45
CA ALA A 69 -11.42 -16.89 -26.54
C ALA A 69 -9.88 -16.91 -26.47
N LYS A 70 -9.24 -16.85 -27.63
CA LYS A 70 -7.81 -16.56 -27.77
C LYS A 70 -7.65 -15.27 -28.56
N LYS A 71 -6.85 -14.33 -28.03
CA LYS A 71 -6.71 -12.97 -28.58
C LYS A 71 -5.33 -12.40 -28.28
N THR A 72 -4.83 -11.51 -29.14
CA THR A 72 -3.64 -10.71 -28.80
C THR A 72 -3.96 -9.74 -27.67
N ARG A 73 -2.93 -9.16 -27.04
CA ARG A 73 -3.10 -8.16 -25.98
C ARG A 73 -3.94 -6.96 -26.45
N GLU A 74 -3.73 -6.47 -27.66
CA GLU A 74 -4.45 -5.34 -28.23
C GLU A 74 -5.93 -5.68 -28.47
N GLN A 75 -6.22 -6.92 -28.88
CA GLN A 75 -7.58 -7.40 -29.04
C GLN A 75 -8.28 -7.60 -27.69
N TRP A 76 -7.54 -8.01 -26.66
CA TRP A 76 -8.03 -8.03 -25.27
C TRP A 76 -8.32 -6.62 -24.77
N ASP A 77 -7.45 -5.65 -25.01
CA ASP A 77 -7.67 -4.25 -24.63
C ASP A 77 -8.97 -3.68 -25.23
N LYS A 78 -9.21 -3.92 -26.52
CA LYS A 78 -10.49 -3.56 -27.16
C LYS A 78 -11.69 -4.22 -26.48
N THR A 79 -11.55 -5.48 -26.07
CA THR A 79 -12.62 -6.22 -25.40
C THR A 79 -12.90 -5.66 -24.01
N VAL A 80 -11.86 -5.46 -23.19
CA VAL A 80 -11.97 -4.93 -21.82
C VAL A 80 -12.49 -3.50 -21.86
N THR A 81 -11.98 -2.65 -22.75
CA THR A 81 -12.47 -1.27 -22.94
C THR A 81 -13.94 -1.24 -23.31
N ARG A 82 -14.40 -2.15 -24.18
CA ARG A 82 -15.84 -2.28 -24.51
C ARG A 82 -16.68 -2.76 -23.31
N MET A 83 -16.13 -3.54 -22.39
CA MET A 83 -16.84 -3.94 -21.18
C MET A 83 -16.90 -2.79 -20.16
N ILE A 84 -15.81 -2.01 -20.04
CA ILE A 84 -15.78 -0.79 -19.23
C ILE A 84 -16.84 0.21 -19.73
N SER A 85 -16.92 0.42 -21.05
CA SER A 85 -17.96 1.29 -21.64
C SER A 85 -19.39 0.77 -21.43
N LYS A 86 -19.56 -0.48 -21.03
CA LYS A 86 -20.85 -1.11 -20.68
C LYS A 86 -21.10 -1.14 -19.16
N GLY A 87 -20.19 -0.61 -18.35
CA GLY A 87 -20.35 -0.50 -16.90
C GLY A 87 -19.42 -1.39 -16.06
N ALA A 88 -18.48 -2.13 -16.67
CA ALA A 88 -17.46 -2.83 -15.88
C ALA A 88 -16.57 -1.81 -15.15
N GLN A 89 -16.40 -1.99 -13.84
CA GLN A 89 -15.63 -1.07 -13.00
C GLN A 89 -14.23 -1.62 -12.77
N LEU A 90 -13.26 -0.99 -13.42
CA LEU A 90 -11.84 -1.27 -13.31
C LEU A 90 -11.10 0.07 -13.26
N THR A 91 -10.11 0.18 -12.37
CA THR A 91 -9.11 1.24 -12.45
C THR A 91 -8.14 0.97 -13.61
N GLU A 92 -7.39 1.98 -14.06
CA GLU A 92 -6.38 1.78 -15.12
C GLU A 92 -5.29 0.78 -14.74
N ALA A 93 -4.92 0.72 -13.46
CA ALA A 93 -3.97 -0.27 -12.94
C ALA A 93 -4.55 -1.69 -13.00
N GLU A 94 -5.78 -1.88 -12.52
CA GLU A 94 -6.48 -3.18 -12.61
C GLU A 94 -6.71 -3.58 -14.06
N LYS A 95 -7.08 -2.65 -14.95
CA LYS A 95 -7.20 -2.90 -16.39
C LYS A 95 -5.89 -3.44 -16.95
N THR A 96 -4.77 -2.80 -16.64
CA THR A 96 -3.44 -3.23 -17.10
C THR A 96 -3.10 -4.64 -16.59
N LEU A 97 -3.30 -4.91 -15.30
CA LEU A 97 -3.07 -6.23 -14.69
C LEU A 97 -3.95 -7.32 -15.31
N LEU A 98 -5.22 -7.01 -15.55
CA LEU A 98 -6.16 -7.91 -16.22
C LEU A 98 -5.71 -8.19 -17.66
N LEU A 99 -5.26 -7.19 -18.40
CA LEU A 99 -4.76 -7.38 -19.77
C LEU A 99 -3.48 -8.22 -19.81
N ASP A 100 -2.58 -8.04 -18.84
CA ASP A 100 -1.37 -8.87 -18.70
C ASP A 100 -1.75 -10.33 -18.49
N TYR A 101 -2.68 -10.58 -17.57
CA TYR A 101 -3.18 -11.91 -17.30
C TYR A 101 -3.91 -12.53 -18.51
N LEU A 102 -4.79 -11.79 -19.17
CA LEU A 102 -5.54 -12.28 -20.32
C LEU A 102 -4.63 -12.60 -21.50
N ALA A 103 -3.64 -11.75 -21.79
CA ALA A 103 -2.67 -12.00 -22.85
C ALA A 103 -1.75 -13.19 -22.52
N LYS A 104 -1.33 -13.32 -21.26
CA LYS A 104 -0.48 -14.44 -20.81
C LYS A 104 -1.20 -15.79 -20.84
N THR A 105 -2.45 -15.82 -20.38
CA THR A 105 -3.22 -17.08 -20.18
C THR A 105 -4.06 -17.44 -21.41
N TYR A 106 -4.62 -16.44 -22.07
CA TYR A 106 -5.56 -16.58 -23.20
C TYR A 106 -5.04 -15.86 -24.47
N GLY A 107 -3.72 -15.71 -24.59
CA GLY A 107 -3.05 -15.23 -25.79
C GLY A 107 -3.10 -16.21 -26.96
N GLN A 108 -3.00 -15.68 -28.18
CA GLN A 108 -2.73 -16.43 -29.42
C GLN A 108 -1.40 -15.97 -30.02
#